data_AF-A0A7J6NAU2-F1
#
_entry.id   AF-A0A7J6NAU2-F1
#
_cell.length_a   1.000
_cell.length_b   1.000
_cell.length_c   1.000
_cell.angle_alpha   90.00
_cell.angle_beta   90.00
_cell.angle_gamma   90.00
#
_symmetry.space_group_name_H-M   'P 1'
#
loop_
_entity.id
_entity.type
_entity.pdbx_description
1 polymer ?
#
loop_
_entity_poly.entity_id
_entity_poly.type
_entity_poly.pdbx_seq_one_letter_code
_entity_poly.pdbx_strand_id
1 'polypeptide(L)'
;MPTYLGLGPPDLCRLTKIPKSSRKSAEKGRPSYFHYVVGIDVGSASAISGYISNLISRQEGVGFLASSAFKIESGVYCSWDVFHQCDVRVEVRPGGYPAVRAFMVDCDGNTVEEIGRSSWEGVQLSAWLRSIKPPIVPGLVVGGVCPTRGVPANSEMLRDFITLASKFITASS
;
A
#
# COMPACT_ATOMS: atom_id res chain seq x y z
N MET A 1 4.24 -10.63 -14.92
CA MET A 1 5.04 -9.70 -14.08
C MET A 1 6.50 -10.17 -14.09
N PRO A 2 7.51 -9.29 -14.04
CA PRO A 2 8.90 -9.75 -13.94
C PRO A 2 9.11 -10.54 -12.64
N THR A 3 9.93 -11.59 -12.67
CA THR A 3 10.29 -12.37 -11.49
C THR A 3 11.13 -11.50 -10.56
N TYR A 4 10.56 -11.11 -9.42
CA TYR A 4 11.30 -10.32 -8.44
C TYR A 4 12.27 -11.22 -7.66
N LEU A 5 13.55 -10.87 -7.66
CA LEU A 5 14.56 -11.49 -6.81
C LEU A 5 14.57 -10.80 -5.43
N GLY A 6 14.72 -11.57 -4.35
CA GLY A 6 14.77 -11.03 -2.98
C GLY A 6 13.38 -10.72 -2.40
N LEU A 7 13.25 -9.59 -1.70
CA LEU A 7 12.03 -9.22 -0.95
C LEU A 7 10.91 -8.57 -1.80
N GLY A 8 11.10 -8.51 -3.12
CA GLY A 8 10.18 -7.83 -4.02
C GLY A 8 10.46 -6.32 -4.20
N PRO A 9 9.62 -5.63 -4.99
CA PRO A 9 9.70 -4.19 -5.17
C PRO A 9 9.31 -3.44 -3.88
N PRO A 10 9.65 -2.14 -3.74
CA PRO A 10 9.01 -1.27 -2.76
C PRO A 10 7.50 -1.22 -2.98
N ASP A 11 6.75 -0.94 -1.90
CA ASP A 11 5.33 -0.71 -2.01
C ASP A 11 5.07 0.58 -2.80
N LEU A 12 4.00 0.60 -3.58
CA LEU A 12 3.62 1.71 -4.44
C LEU A 12 2.33 2.33 -3.95
N CYS A 13 2.33 3.64 -3.72
CA CYS A 13 1.10 4.40 -3.51
C CYS A 13 0.88 5.32 -4.72
N ARG A 14 -0.30 5.24 -5.34
CA ARG A 14 -0.70 6.07 -6.48
C ARG A 14 -1.99 6.80 -6.17
N LEU A 15 -2.04 8.10 -6.43
CA LEU A 15 -3.29 8.88 -6.44
C LEU A 15 -3.63 9.35 -7.85
N THR A 16 -4.91 9.28 -8.18
CA THR A 16 -5.49 9.86 -9.40
C THR A 16 -6.13 11.21 -9.03
N LYS A 17 -5.70 12.28 -9.69
CA LYS A 17 -6.19 13.65 -9.42
C LYS A 17 -7.04 14.16 -10.58
N ILE A 18 -8.07 14.94 -10.26
CA ILE A 18 -8.91 15.65 -11.23
C ILE A 18 -8.85 17.15 -10.94
N PRO A 19 -8.56 18.00 -11.93
CA PRO A 19 -8.66 19.46 -11.76
C PRO A 19 -10.10 19.88 -11.45
N LYS A 20 -10.31 20.70 -10.41
CA LYS A 20 -11.66 21.18 -10.04
C LYS A 20 -12.30 22.09 -11.10
N SER A 21 -11.50 22.72 -11.94
CA SER A 21 -11.95 23.66 -12.99
C SER A 21 -12.44 22.98 -14.28
N SER A 22 -12.14 21.70 -14.49
CA SER A 22 -12.42 21.02 -15.76
C SER A 22 -13.70 20.18 -15.66
N ARG A 23 -14.83 20.72 -16.15
CA ARG A 23 -16.13 20.01 -16.19
C ARG A 23 -16.21 18.89 -17.24
N LYS A 24 -15.16 18.70 -18.03
CA LYS A 24 -15.05 17.66 -19.08
C LYS A 24 -13.61 17.18 -19.17
N SER A 25 -13.18 16.29 -18.29
CA SER A 25 -11.98 15.50 -18.57
C SER A 25 -12.43 14.14 -19.08
N ALA A 26 -12.23 13.91 -20.38
CA ALA A 26 -12.35 12.59 -20.96
C ALA A 26 -11.49 11.59 -20.16
N GLU A 27 -11.90 10.33 -20.14
CA GLU A 27 -11.25 9.24 -19.40
C GLU A 27 -9.76 9.05 -19.77
N LYS A 28 -9.37 9.50 -20.97
CA LYS A 28 -7.98 9.63 -21.42
C LYS A 28 -7.35 10.92 -20.88
N GLY A 29 -6.45 10.78 -19.88
CA GLY A 29 -5.54 11.85 -19.47
C GLY A 29 -5.66 12.34 -18.03
N ARG A 30 -6.30 11.57 -17.11
CA ARG A 30 -6.30 11.92 -15.69
C ARG A 30 -4.87 11.88 -15.11
N PRO A 31 -4.31 12.99 -14.60
CA PRO A 31 -2.96 12.99 -14.06
C PRO A 31 -2.89 12.11 -12.81
N SER A 32 -1.98 11.15 -12.82
CA SER A 32 -1.69 10.25 -11.71
C SER A 32 -0.33 10.57 -11.11
N TYR A 33 -0.24 10.54 -9.79
CA TYR A 33 0.99 10.78 -9.05
C TYR A 33 1.25 9.56 -8.19
N PHE A 34 2.50 9.15 -8.09
CA PHE A 34 2.88 8.02 -7.27
C PHE A 34 4.14 8.29 -6.47
N HIS A 35 4.31 7.56 -5.39
CA HIS A 35 5.53 7.52 -4.60
C HIS A 35 5.73 6.11 -4.05
N TYR A 36 6.99 5.75 -3.82
CA TYR A 36 7.33 4.50 -3.18
C TYR A 36 7.25 4.65 -1.67
N VAL A 37 6.79 3.61 -0.99
CA VAL A 37 6.57 3.61 0.46
C VAL A 37 7.17 2.35 1.06
N VAL A 38 7.69 2.46 2.28
CA VAL A 38 7.93 1.33 3.18
C VAL A 38 7.45 1.67 4.59
N GLY A 39 7.15 0.64 5.36
CA GLY A 39 6.88 0.75 6.78
C GLY A 39 5.49 1.31 7.13
N ILE A 40 4.50 0.96 6.31
CA ILE A 40 3.07 1.12 6.58
C ILE A 40 2.48 -0.24 7.00
N ASP A 41 1.47 -0.21 7.86
CA ASP A 41 0.66 -1.39 8.16
C ASP A 41 -0.19 -1.76 6.93
N VAL A 42 0.08 -2.95 6.38
CA VAL A 42 -0.56 -3.51 5.18
C VAL A 42 -1.34 -4.78 5.49
N GLY A 43 -1.52 -5.14 6.77
CA GLY A 43 -2.15 -6.39 7.20
C GLY A 43 -3.66 -6.41 7.01
N SER A 44 -4.25 -5.32 6.53
CA SER A 44 -5.67 -5.26 6.17
C SER A 44 -5.96 -4.14 5.17
N ALA A 45 -7.05 -4.31 4.43
CA ALA A 45 -7.59 -3.24 3.58
C ALA A 45 -7.96 -1.98 4.38
N SER A 46 -8.37 -2.13 5.64
CA SER A 46 -8.72 -1.00 6.52
C SER A 46 -7.48 -0.13 6.82
N ALA A 47 -6.38 -0.75 7.26
CA ALA A 47 -5.12 -0.05 7.55
C ALA A 47 -4.62 0.73 6.33
N ILE A 48 -4.59 0.08 5.15
CA ILE A 48 -4.17 0.68 3.89
C ILE A 48 -5.12 1.82 3.48
N SER A 49 -6.43 1.64 3.62
CA SER A 49 -7.41 2.68 3.29
C SER A 49 -7.31 3.89 4.22
N GLY A 50 -6.98 3.69 5.50
CA GLY A 50 -6.68 4.75 6.46
C GLY A 50 -5.46 5.56 6.05
N TYR A 51 -4.38 4.88 5.61
CA TYR A 51 -3.19 5.54 5.08
C TYR A 51 -3.53 6.42 3.86
N ILE A 52 -4.22 5.85 2.86
CA ILE A 52 -4.64 6.60 1.67
C ILE A 52 -5.55 7.77 2.05
N SER A 53 -6.52 7.56 2.95
CA SER A 53 -7.47 8.60 3.37
C SER A 53 -6.76 9.78 4.03
N ASN A 54 -5.81 9.53 4.93
CA ASN A 54 -4.98 10.58 5.53
C ASN A 54 -4.16 11.33 4.46
N LEU A 55 -3.61 10.62 3.48
CA LEU A 55 -2.86 11.23 2.38
C LEU A 55 -3.77 12.12 1.50
N ILE A 56 -5.00 11.69 1.24
CA ILE A 56 -6.01 12.48 0.52
C ILE A 56 -6.35 13.75 1.30
N SER A 57 -6.68 13.63 2.59
CA SER A 57 -6.99 14.79 3.44
C SER A 57 -5.86 15.81 3.49
N ARG A 58 -4.59 15.36 3.49
CA ARG A 58 -3.43 16.26 3.46
C ARG A 58 -3.25 16.98 2.13
N GLN A 59 -3.60 16.37 1.00
CA GLN A 59 -3.41 16.95 -0.33
C GLN A 59 -4.58 17.83 -0.80
N GLU A 60 -5.81 17.54 -0.35
CA GLU A 60 -6.97 18.39 -0.66
C GLU A 60 -7.05 19.63 0.23
N GLY A 61 -6.33 19.61 1.37
CA GLY A 61 -6.41 20.63 2.41
C GLY A 61 -7.71 20.51 3.22
N VAL A 62 -7.65 20.82 4.51
CA VAL A 62 -8.80 20.78 5.41
C VAL A 62 -9.20 22.20 5.82
N GLY A 63 -10.48 22.55 5.72
CA GLY A 63 -11.05 23.82 6.20
C GLY A 63 -11.59 24.76 5.11
N PHE A 64 -12.31 25.80 5.54
CA PHE A 64 -13.03 26.76 4.68
C PHE A 64 -12.11 27.58 3.73
N LEU A 65 -10.81 27.66 4.03
CA LEU A 65 -9.80 28.34 3.22
C LEU A 65 -8.99 27.40 2.31
N ALA A 66 -9.29 26.10 2.31
CA ALA A 66 -8.55 25.11 1.53
C ALA A 66 -8.86 25.22 0.02
N SER A 67 -8.04 25.99 -0.69
CA SER A 67 -8.10 26.12 -2.16
C SER A 67 -7.14 25.12 -2.82
N SER A 68 -7.39 23.81 -2.67
CA SER A 68 -6.72 22.84 -3.54
C SER A 68 -7.31 22.93 -4.94
N ALA A 69 -6.44 23.10 -5.96
CA ALA A 69 -6.83 23.17 -7.37
C ALA A 69 -7.34 21.82 -7.92
N PHE A 70 -7.18 20.74 -7.16
CA PHE A 70 -7.49 19.37 -7.58
C PHE A 70 -8.33 18.65 -6.54
N LYS A 71 -9.12 17.67 -6.99
CA LYS A 71 -9.80 16.67 -6.18
C LYS A 71 -9.13 15.32 -6.41
N ILE A 72 -8.95 14.50 -5.38
CA ILE A 72 -8.50 13.12 -5.51
C ILE A 72 -9.70 12.25 -5.88
N GLU A 73 -9.63 11.59 -7.02
CA GLU A 73 -10.68 10.67 -7.49
C GLU A 73 -10.51 9.28 -6.88
N SER A 74 -9.28 8.80 -6.81
CA SER A 74 -8.96 7.47 -6.32
C SER A 74 -7.53 7.38 -5.82
N GLY A 75 -7.29 6.44 -4.92
CA GLY A 75 -5.97 5.98 -4.51
C GLY A 75 -5.83 4.48 -4.75
N VAL A 76 -4.61 4.05 -5.03
CA VAL A 76 -4.22 2.64 -5.14
C VAL A 76 -2.97 2.43 -4.32
N TYR A 77 -2.95 1.35 -3.54
CA TYR A 77 -1.75 0.89 -2.85
C TYR A 77 -1.44 -0.53 -3.31
N CYS A 78 -0.18 -0.80 -3.64
CA CYS A 78 0.31 -2.12 -4.04
C CYS A 78 1.42 -2.56 -3.09
N SER A 79 1.36 -3.79 -2.61
CA SER A 79 2.38 -4.38 -1.76
C SER A 79 2.63 -5.83 -2.17
N TRP A 80 3.90 -6.16 -2.39
CA TRP A 80 4.30 -7.49 -2.83
C TRP A 80 4.35 -8.47 -1.66
N ASP A 81 3.72 -9.62 -1.83
CA ASP A 81 3.88 -10.78 -0.95
C ASP A 81 4.90 -11.74 -1.54
N VAL A 82 6.05 -11.90 -0.86
CA VAL A 82 7.13 -12.78 -1.32
C VAL A 82 6.81 -14.26 -1.13
N PHE A 83 5.94 -14.60 -0.17
CA PHE A 83 5.61 -15.99 0.17
C PHE A 83 4.59 -16.57 -0.81
N HIS A 84 3.61 -15.77 -1.22
CA HIS A 84 2.56 -16.18 -2.17
C HIS A 84 2.84 -15.71 -3.61
N GLN A 85 3.91 -14.95 -3.83
CA GLN A 85 4.33 -14.42 -5.14
C GLN A 85 3.21 -13.65 -5.88
N CYS A 86 2.57 -12.74 -5.15
CA CYS A 86 1.48 -11.93 -5.68
C CYS A 86 1.55 -10.49 -5.15
N ASP A 87 0.92 -9.58 -5.85
CA ASP A 87 0.77 -8.18 -5.47
C ASP A 87 -0.61 -7.97 -4.84
N VAL A 88 -0.65 -7.64 -3.54
CA VAL A 88 -1.88 -7.22 -2.85
C VAL A 88 -2.17 -5.78 -3.21
N ARG A 89 -3.34 -5.53 -3.77
CA ARG A 89 -3.79 -4.22 -4.23
C ARG A 89 -5.01 -3.77 -3.48
N VAL A 90 -4.98 -2.53 -3.02
CA VAL A 90 -6.13 -1.87 -2.40
C VAL A 90 -6.45 -0.59 -3.15
N GLU A 91 -7.62 -0.55 -3.76
CA GLU A 91 -8.19 0.65 -4.38
C GLU A 91 -9.12 1.36 -3.40
N VAL A 92 -8.97 2.66 -3.28
CA VAL A 92 -9.82 3.53 -2.45
C VAL A 92 -10.42 4.61 -3.34
N ARG A 93 -11.75 4.76 -3.29
CA ARG A 93 -12.49 5.75 -4.07
C ARG A 93 -13.34 6.60 -3.12
N PRO A 94 -12.85 7.79 -2.70
CA PRO A 94 -13.63 8.66 -1.81
C PRO A 94 -14.98 9.02 -2.43
N GLY A 95 -16.07 8.59 -1.78
CA GLY A 95 -17.44 8.79 -2.27
C GLY A 95 -17.85 7.90 -3.45
N GLY A 96 -17.07 6.88 -3.80
CA GLY A 96 -17.43 5.84 -4.76
C GLY A 96 -18.05 4.60 -4.10
N TYR A 97 -18.62 3.70 -4.91
CA TYR A 97 -19.08 2.38 -4.49
C TYR A 97 -18.49 1.28 -5.40
N PRO A 98 -17.80 0.26 -4.84
CA PRO A 98 -17.39 0.18 -3.45
C PRO A 98 -16.36 1.26 -3.11
N ALA A 99 -16.37 1.72 -1.84
CA ALA A 99 -15.43 2.76 -1.37
C ALA A 99 -14.00 2.22 -1.26
N VAL A 100 -13.85 0.94 -0.90
CA VAL A 100 -12.59 0.22 -0.81
C VAL A 100 -12.75 -1.12 -1.52
N ARG A 101 -11.81 -1.48 -2.38
CA ARG A 101 -11.73 -2.79 -3.03
C ARG A 101 -10.32 -3.33 -2.82
N ALA A 102 -10.20 -4.56 -2.35
CA ALA A 102 -8.92 -5.23 -2.20
C ALA A 102 -8.92 -6.51 -3.04
N PHE A 103 -7.81 -6.77 -3.73
CA PHE A 103 -7.61 -7.97 -4.55
C PHE A 103 -6.11 -8.28 -4.67
N MET A 104 -5.77 -9.50 -5.05
CA MET A 104 -4.41 -9.92 -5.36
C MET A 104 -4.22 -10.03 -6.87
N VAL A 105 -3.01 -9.76 -7.34
CA VAL A 105 -2.59 -10.02 -8.72
C VAL A 105 -1.37 -10.94 -8.71
N ASP A 106 -1.49 -12.12 -9.31
CA ASP A 106 -0.39 -13.08 -9.35
C ASP A 106 0.69 -12.70 -10.39
N CYS A 107 1.74 -13.53 -10.49
CA CYS A 107 2.82 -13.36 -11.47
C CYS A 107 2.34 -13.39 -12.92
N ASP A 108 1.28 -14.13 -13.22
CA ASP A 108 0.71 -14.29 -14.56
C ASP A 108 -0.24 -13.13 -14.92
N GLY A 109 -0.62 -12.33 -13.93
CA GLY A 109 -1.52 -11.19 -14.07
C GLY A 109 -2.98 -11.52 -13.78
N ASN A 110 -3.29 -12.72 -13.27
CA ASN A 110 -4.65 -13.07 -12.90
C ASN A 110 -5.04 -12.36 -11.60
N THR A 111 -6.31 -11.99 -11.51
CA THR A 111 -6.88 -11.32 -10.33
C THR A 111 -7.58 -12.33 -9.44
N VAL A 112 -7.28 -12.28 -8.14
CA VAL A 112 -7.97 -13.02 -7.09
C VAL A 112 -8.65 -12.01 -6.17
N GLU A 113 -9.99 -11.98 -6.17
CA GLU A 113 -10.76 -10.99 -5.40
C GLU A 113 -10.79 -11.31 -3.89
N GLU A 114 -10.69 -12.58 -3.52
CA GLU A 114 -10.73 -13.00 -2.11
C GLU A 114 -9.33 -13.11 -1.53
N ILE A 115 -8.99 -12.19 -0.61
CA ILE A 115 -7.72 -12.20 0.11
C ILE A 115 -7.90 -12.90 1.45
N GLY A 116 -7.38 -14.12 1.54
CA GLY A 116 -7.39 -14.91 2.78
C GLY A 116 -6.46 -14.34 3.85
N ARG A 117 -6.65 -14.79 5.10
CA ARG A 117 -5.82 -14.40 6.25
C ARG A 117 -4.33 -14.66 6.02
N SER A 118 -3.99 -15.81 5.43
CA SER A 118 -2.59 -16.17 5.13
C SER A 118 -1.92 -15.14 4.22
N SER A 119 -2.62 -14.65 3.20
CA SER A 119 -2.09 -13.65 2.26
C SER A 119 -1.90 -12.29 2.94
N TRP A 120 -2.83 -11.86 3.80
CA TRP A 120 -2.66 -10.64 4.60
C TRP A 120 -1.48 -10.73 5.56
N GLU A 121 -1.31 -11.89 6.20
CA GLU A 121 -0.16 -12.18 7.06
C GLU A 121 1.16 -12.20 6.24
N GLY A 122 1.16 -12.80 5.05
CA GLY A 122 2.33 -12.87 4.16
C GLY A 122 2.77 -11.51 3.63
N VAL A 123 1.82 -10.68 3.17
CA VAL A 123 2.14 -9.32 2.71
C VAL A 123 2.61 -8.42 3.85
N GLN A 124 2.04 -8.56 5.06
CA GLN A 124 2.49 -7.81 6.23
C GLN A 124 3.94 -8.17 6.61
N LEU A 125 4.27 -9.45 6.64
CA LEU A 125 5.64 -9.89 6.90
C LEU A 125 6.59 -9.39 5.80
N SER A 126 6.17 -9.47 4.55
CA SER A 126 6.95 -9.00 3.40
C SER A 126 7.25 -7.49 3.51
N ALA A 127 6.25 -6.68 3.86
CA ALA A 127 6.41 -5.25 4.08
C ALA A 127 7.34 -4.92 5.27
N TRP A 128 7.25 -5.68 6.37
CA TRP A 128 8.18 -5.55 7.49
C TRP A 128 9.63 -5.88 7.10
N LEU A 129 9.86 -6.96 6.37
CA LEU A 129 11.19 -7.32 5.88
C LEU A 129 11.76 -6.23 4.96
N ARG A 130 10.94 -5.67 4.06
CA ARG A 130 11.32 -4.52 3.22
C ARG A 130 11.58 -3.27 4.06
N SER A 131 10.87 -3.05 5.15
CA SER A 131 11.10 -1.92 6.05
C SER A 131 12.43 -2.03 6.84
N ILE A 132 12.84 -3.26 7.19
CA ILE A 132 14.13 -3.53 7.84
C ILE A 132 15.29 -3.36 6.86
N LYS A 133 15.13 -3.81 5.61
CA LYS A 133 16.08 -3.62 4.52
C LYS A 133 15.43 -2.86 3.35
N PRO A 134 15.27 -1.53 3.46
CA PRO A 134 14.61 -0.73 2.44
C PRO A 134 15.28 -0.87 1.07
N PRO A 135 14.51 -1.00 -0.02
CA PRO A 135 15.06 -0.94 -1.36
C PRO A 135 15.58 0.46 -1.65
N ILE A 136 16.65 0.57 -2.43
CA ILE A 136 17.22 1.85 -2.81
C ILE A 136 16.47 2.37 -4.03
N VAL A 137 15.48 3.23 -3.80
CA VAL A 137 14.72 3.92 -4.85
C VAL A 137 14.63 5.42 -4.57
N PRO A 138 14.68 6.27 -5.61
CA PRO A 138 14.53 7.71 -5.43
C PRO A 138 13.18 8.07 -4.81
N GLY A 139 13.19 8.98 -3.84
CA GLY A 139 11.96 9.50 -3.23
C GLY A 139 11.20 8.48 -2.37
N LEU A 140 11.87 7.44 -1.86
CA LEU A 140 11.26 6.48 -0.94
C LEU A 140 10.75 7.18 0.33
N VAL A 141 9.47 7.00 0.63
CA VAL A 141 8.82 7.50 1.85
C VAL A 141 8.81 6.40 2.91
N VAL A 142 9.22 6.74 4.13
CA VAL A 142 9.19 5.82 5.29
C VAL A 142 8.01 6.19 6.19
N GLY A 143 7.06 5.27 6.32
CA GLY A 143 5.79 5.47 7.01
C GLY A 143 5.85 5.51 8.54
N GLY A 144 6.93 4.98 9.13
CA GLY A 144 7.17 5.02 10.58
C GLY A 144 6.26 4.12 11.44
N VAL A 145 5.38 3.30 10.84
CA VAL A 145 4.41 2.43 11.54
C VAL A 145 4.89 0.98 11.67
N CYS A 146 5.97 0.62 10.97
CA CYS A 146 6.59 -0.71 11.04
C CYS A 146 7.98 -0.65 11.67
N PRO A 147 8.58 -1.80 12.03
CA PRO A 147 9.97 -1.86 12.41
C PRO A 147 10.80 -1.28 11.26
N THR A 148 11.38 -0.11 11.47
CA THR A 148 12.27 0.56 10.52
C THR A 148 13.65 0.61 11.16
N ARG A 149 14.69 0.56 10.34
CA ARG A 149 16.06 0.66 10.83
C ARG A 149 16.24 1.96 11.63
N GLY A 150 16.45 1.84 12.94
CA GLY A 150 16.71 2.98 13.84
C GLY A 150 15.49 3.60 14.54
N VAL A 151 14.29 3.05 14.37
CA VAL A 151 13.10 3.43 15.17
C VAL A 151 12.75 2.26 16.10
N PRO A 152 12.61 2.47 17.42
CA PRO A 152 12.26 1.40 18.33
C PRO A 152 10.87 0.86 17.97
N ALA A 153 10.80 -0.39 17.51
CA ALA A 153 9.55 -1.11 17.46
C ALA A 153 9.03 -1.27 18.90
N ASN A 154 7.73 -1.04 19.12
CA ASN A 154 7.15 -1.35 20.42
C ASN A 154 7.20 -2.87 20.65
N SER A 155 7.14 -3.30 21.92
CA SER A 155 7.32 -4.71 22.29
C SER A 155 6.26 -5.65 21.69
N GLU A 156 5.06 -5.12 21.41
CA GLU A 156 3.96 -5.82 20.77
C GLU A 156 4.28 -6.12 19.30
N MET A 157 4.69 -5.12 18.53
CA MET A 157 5.07 -5.26 17.12
C MET A 157 6.25 -6.21 16.93
N LEU A 158 7.22 -6.25 17.85
CA LEU A 158 8.29 -7.24 17.82
C LEU A 158 7.77 -8.66 18.06
N ARG A 159 6.83 -8.85 19.00
CA ARG A 159 6.19 -10.15 19.23
C ARG A 159 5.39 -10.59 18.01
N ASP A 160 4.64 -9.68 17.40
CA ASP A 160 3.85 -9.97 16.20
C ASP A 160 4.77 -10.33 15.03
N PHE A 161 5.85 -9.58 14.83
CA PHE A 161 6.87 -9.90 13.83
C PHE A 161 7.46 -11.30 14.04
N ILE A 162 7.90 -11.63 15.26
CA ILE A 162 8.48 -12.94 15.58
C ILE A 162 7.45 -14.05 15.36
N THR A 163 6.22 -13.85 15.81
CA THR A 163 5.13 -14.81 15.65
C THR A 163 4.82 -15.06 14.19
N LEU A 164 4.71 -14.00 13.39
CA LEU A 164 4.44 -14.07 11.96
C LEU A 164 5.59 -14.75 11.22
N ALA A 165 6.83 -14.32 11.47
CA ALA A 165 8.02 -14.93 10.89
C ALA A 165 8.12 -16.42 11.23
N SER A 166 7.82 -16.81 12.47
CA SER A 166 7.87 -18.21 12.90
C SER A 166 6.89 -19.07 12.09
N LYS A 167 5.66 -18.60 11.87
CA LYS A 167 4.66 -19.30 11.05
C LYS A 167 5.17 -19.60 9.64
N PHE A 168 5.75 -18.60 8.96
CA PHE A 168 6.22 -18.74 7.57
C PHE A 168 7.52 -19.55 7.44
N ILE A 169 8.37 -19.55 8.47
CA ILE A 169 9.54 -20.44 8.53
C ILE A 169 9.09 -21.90 8.68
N THR A 170 8.17 -22.18 9.61
CA THR A 170 7.71 -23.56 9.87
C THR A 170 6.82 -24.14 8.77
N ALA A 171 6.08 -23.29 8.05
CA ALA A 171 5.24 -23.76 6.93
C ALA A 171 6.04 -24.22 5.70
N SER A 172 7.33 -23.87 5.64
CA SER A 172 8.24 -24.23 4.55
C SER A 172 9.16 -25.43 4.90
N SER A 173 8.97 -26.04 6.07
CA SER A 173 9.73 -27.18 6.61
C SER A 173 8.90 -28.46 6.55
#